data_AF-A0AAE2D2Q2-F1
#
_entry.id   AF-A0AAE2D2Q2-F1
#
_cell.length_a   1.000
_cell.length_b   1.000
_cell.length_c   1.000
_cell.angle_alpha   90.00
_cell.angle_beta   90.00
_cell.angle_gamma   90.00
#
_symmetry.space_group_name_H-M   'P 1'
#
loop_
_entity.id
_entity.type
_entity.pdbx_description
1 polymer ?
#
loop_
_entity_poly.entity_id
_entity_poly.type
_entity_poly.pdbx_seq_one_letter_code
_entity_poly.pdbx_strand_id
1 'polypeptide(L)'
;MQIAEKRQLENINILYTAVHKLKQKIQDLVIKFETQGDQCDWPRYLSTLALCASELSEIRKILESDRFSNEHTLVLTPIVLNPEHDANLAKITEERLSLFNHDTVPQYLRTKLDPKVESECSSQATRAASIPSEQVNKLINLSNRAIDCSLKEINLLKQDLEADFSDRQNKIASNPDDLVTLINFISHKKGLNTPNL
;
A
#
# COMPACT_ATOMS: atom_id res chain seq x y z
N MET A 1 17.42 -2.69 -32.32
CA MET A 1 17.84 -3.56 -31.20
C MET A 1 18.16 -2.75 -29.95
N GLN A 2 19.12 -1.81 -30.00
CA GLN A 2 19.58 -1.03 -28.84
C GLN A 2 18.50 -0.24 -28.07
N ILE A 3 17.46 0.28 -28.73
CA ILE A 3 16.41 1.07 -28.06
C ILE A 3 15.50 0.18 -27.18
N ALA A 4 15.21 -1.04 -27.65
CA ALA A 4 14.36 -1.98 -26.91
C ALA A 4 15.09 -2.52 -25.67
N GLU A 5 16.36 -2.90 -25.82
CA GLU A 5 17.22 -3.34 -24.71
C GLU A 5 17.41 -2.23 -23.66
N LYS A 6 17.63 -0.99 -24.11
CA LYS A 6 17.76 0.16 -23.20
C LYS A 6 16.48 0.40 -22.40
N ARG A 7 15.31 0.28 -23.03
CA ARG A 7 14.01 0.40 -22.36
C ARG A 7 13.78 -0.73 -21.35
N GLN A 8 14.16 -1.95 -21.68
CA GLN A 8 14.09 -3.09 -20.76
C GLN A 8 14.99 -2.89 -19.54
N LEU A 9 16.23 -2.43 -19.77
CA LEU A 9 17.15 -2.12 -18.69
C LEU A 9 16.59 -1.03 -17.76
N GLU A 10 15.94 -0.01 -18.31
CA GLU A 10 15.26 1.02 -17.53
C GLU A 10 14.11 0.45 -16.69
N ASN A 11 13.28 -0.44 -17.26
CA ASN A 11 12.23 -1.14 -16.51
C ASN A 11 12.81 -1.96 -15.35
N ILE A 12 13.88 -2.73 -15.59
CA ILE A 12 14.56 -3.52 -14.56
C ILE A 12 15.13 -2.61 -13.46
N ASN A 13 15.69 -1.46 -13.81
CA ASN A 13 16.20 -0.50 -12.83
C ASN A 13 15.09 0.11 -11.95
N ILE A 14 13.90 0.35 -12.51
CA ILE A 14 12.72 0.78 -11.75
C ILE A 14 12.34 -0.30 -10.74
N LEU A 15 12.24 -1.56 -11.19
CA LEU A 15 11.94 -2.69 -10.31
C LEU A 15 13.00 -2.86 -9.22
N TYR A 16 14.28 -2.78 -9.58
CA TYR A 16 15.41 -2.85 -8.64
C TYR A 16 15.28 -1.77 -7.55
N THR A 17 14.95 -0.53 -7.94
CA THR A 17 14.78 0.57 -6.99
C THR A 17 13.62 0.31 -6.03
N ALA A 18 12.50 -0.23 -6.51
CA ALA A 18 11.35 -0.59 -5.67
C ALA A 18 11.69 -1.73 -4.69
N VAL A 19 12.36 -2.78 -5.18
CA VAL A 19 12.83 -3.90 -4.34
C VAL A 19 13.84 -3.42 -3.29
N HIS A 20 14.74 -2.50 -3.66
CA HIS A 20 15.69 -1.92 -2.72
C HIS A 20 15.00 -1.15 -1.59
N LYS A 21 13.94 -0.39 -1.87
CA LYS A 21 13.14 0.28 -0.83
C LYS A 21 12.50 -0.73 0.12
N LEU A 22 11.89 -1.78 -0.40
CA LEU A 22 11.32 -2.85 0.42
C LEU A 22 12.40 -3.49 1.31
N LYS A 23 13.58 -3.78 0.76
CA LYS A 23 14.71 -4.29 1.53
C LYS A 23 15.06 -3.38 2.70
N GLN A 24 15.19 -2.07 2.48
CA GLN A 24 15.49 -1.11 3.55
C GLN A 24 14.42 -1.14 4.66
N LYS A 25 13.12 -1.23 4.28
CA LYS A 25 12.03 -1.33 5.27
C LYS A 25 12.04 -2.64 6.06
N ILE A 26 12.39 -3.76 5.41
CA ILE A 26 12.56 -5.04 6.09
C ILE A 26 13.76 -4.97 7.06
N GLN A 27 14.87 -4.37 6.64
CA GLN A 27 16.03 -4.18 7.50
C GLN A 27 15.70 -3.32 8.73
N ASP A 28 14.99 -2.20 8.54
CA ASP A 28 14.48 -1.37 9.64
C ASP A 28 13.59 -2.16 10.59
N LEU A 29 12.75 -3.06 10.07
CA LEU A 29 11.86 -3.92 10.85
C LEU A 29 12.65 -4.93 11.69
N VAL A 30 13.63 -5.59 11.08
CA VAL A 30 14.51 -6.55 11.77
C VAL A 30 15.30 -5.86 12.88
N ILE A 31 15.90 -4.70 12.61
CA ILE A 31 16.64 -3.94 13.63
C ILE A 31 15.74 -3.57 14.80
N LYS A 32 14.50 -3.11 14.55
CA LYS A 32 13.55 -2.80 15.63
C LYS A 32 13.18 -4.03 16.44
N PHE A 33 12.96 -5.16 15.77
CA PHE A 33 12.66 -6.43 16.44
C PHE A 33 13.80 -6.86 17.36
N GLU A 34 15.03 -6.83 16.86
CA GLU A 34 16.23 -7.25 17.60
C GLU A 34 16.58 -6.29 18.75
N THR A 35 16.41 -4.99 18.57
CA THR A 35 16.77 -3.98 19.57
C THR A 35 15.71 -3.79 20.66
N GLN A 36 14.43 -3.95 20.32
CA GLN A 36 13.34 -3.60 21.23
C GLN A 36 12.73 -4.80 21.94
N GLY A 37 12.86 -6.03 21.40
CA GLY A 37 12.44 -7.27 22.06
C GLY A 37 11.09 -7.14 22.81
N ASP A 38 11.13 -7.37 24.12
CA ASP A 38 9.95 -7.30 25.01
C ASP A 38 9.45 -5.88 25.32
N GLN A 39 10.22 -4.84 25.00
CA GLN A 39 9.85 -3.42 25.15
C GLN A 39 9.38 -2.78 23.83
N CYS A 40 8.94 -3.61 22.86
CA CYS A 40 8.55 -3.14 21.54
C CYS A 40 7.35 -2.18 21.59
N ASP A 41 7.52 -0.99 21.01
CA ASP A 41 6.43 -0.05 20.74
C ASP A 41 5.57 -0.58 19.59
N TRP A 42 4.51 -1.31 19.96
CA TRP A 42 3.70 -2.07 19.02
C TRP A 42 3.05 -1.21 17.91
N PRO A 43 2.48 -0.02 18.19
CA PRO A 43 2.06 0.92 17.16
C PRO A 43 3.15 1.23 16.13
N ARG A 44 4.38 1.50 16.58
CA ARG A 44 5.50 1.85 15.69
C ARG A 44 6.02 0.66 14.90
N TYR A 45 6.02 -0.53 15.48
CA TYR A 45 6.34 -1.76 14.78
C TYR A 45 5.32 -2.04 13.67
N LEU A 46 4.03 -2.03 14.00
CA LEU A 46 2.94 -2.25 13.04
C LEU A 46 2.94 -1.21 11.92
N SER A 47 3.25 0.05 12.24
CA SER A 47 3.44 1.09 11.22
C SER A 47 4.56 0.73 10.24
N THR A 48 5.67 0.17 10.72
CA THR A 48 6.79 -0.26 9.87
C THR A 48 6.43 -1.47 9.01
N LEU A 49 5.67 -2.41 9.56
CA LEU A 49 5.14 -3.55 8.81
C LEU A 49 4.16 -3.09 7.71
N ALA A 50 3.29 -2.12 8.01
CA ALA A 50 2.38 -1.53 7.03
C ALA A 50 3.12 -0.85 5.87
N LEU A 51 4.25 -0.21 6.15
CA LEU A 51 5.14 0.33 5.12
C LEU A 51 5.71 -0.79 4.23
N CYS A 52 6.15 -1.92 4.80
CA CYS A 52 6.60 -3.07 4.01
C CYS A 52 5.49 -3.58 3.07
N ALA A 53 4.25 -3.69 3.57
CA ALA A 53 3.11 -4.10 2.77
C ALA A 53 2.79 -3.10 1.64
N SER A 54 2.96 -1.80 1.90
CA SER A 54 2.78 -0.75 0.88
C SER A 54 3.84 -0.84 -0.22
N GLU A 55 5.12 -1.03 0.13
CA GLU A 55 6.19 -1.23 -0.87
C GLU A 55 5.96 -2.51 -1.69
N LEU A 56 5.47 -3.60 -1.07
CA LEU A 56 5.11 -4.83 -1.79
C LEU A 56 3.97 -4.60 -2.80
N SER A 57 2.97 -3.82 -2.40
CA SER A 57 1.87 -3.42 -3.28
C SER A 57 2.36 -2.59 -4.47
N GLU A 58 3.33 -1.70 -4.24
CA GLU A 58 3.95 -0.92 -5.31
C GLU A 58 4.74 -1.80 -6.30
N ILE A 59 5.52 -2.76 -5.80
CA ILE A 59 6.21 -3.74 -6.65
C ILE A 59 5.19 -4.51 -7.50
N ARG A 60 4.08 -4.95 -6.91
CA ARG A 60 3.01 -5.63 -7.65
C ARG A 60 2.46 -4.75 -8.77
N LYS A 61 2.15 -3.47 -8.51
CA LYS A 61 1.66 -2.55 -9.54
C LYS A 61 2.66 -2.33 -10.68
N ILE A 62 3.95 -2.27 -10.36
CA ILE A 62 5.01 -2.15 -11.36
C ILE A 62 4.99 -3.40 -12.27
N LEU A 63 4.96 -4.59 -11.69
CA LEU A 63 4.92 -5.86 -12.42
C LEU A 63 3.63 -6.07 -13.23
N GLU A 64 2.49 -5.54 -12.76
CA GLU A 64 1.20 -5.60 -13.47
C GLU A 64 1.05 -4.51 -14.54
N SER A 65 1.99 -3.57 -14.63
CA SER A 65 1.93 -2.49 -15.61
C SER A 65 2.27 -2.98 -17.02
N ASP A 66 1.79 -2.26 -18.05
CA ASP A 66 2.08 -2.57 -19.45
C ASP A 66 3.58 -2.60 -19.78
N ARG A 67 4.43 -2.03 -18.92
CA ARG A 67 5.89 -2.07 -19.04
C ARG A 67 6.43 -3.50 -18.96
N PHE A 68 5.76 -4.37 -18.20
CA PHE A 68 6.16 -5.75 -17.91
C PHE A 68 5.36 -6.80 -18.71
N SER A 69 4.43 -6.37 -19.57
CA SER A 69 3.50 -7.22 -20.33
C SER A 69 4.15 -8.32 -21.19
N ASN A 70 5.35 -8.08 -21.71
CA ASN A 70 6.05 -9.02 -22.60
C ASN A 70 7.15 -9.84 -21.91
N GLU A 71 7.45 -9.61 -20.64
CA GLU A 71 8.62 -10.21 -20.02
C GLU A 71 8.43 -11.70 -19.68
N HIS A 72 7.19 -12.18 -19.63
CA HIS A 72 6.88 -13.61 -19.61
C HIS A 72 7.47 -14.38 -20.82
N THR A 73 7.85 -13.66 -21.88
CA THR A 73 8.51 -14.22 -23.07
C THR A 73 10.03 -14.12 -23.04
N LEU A 74 10.60 -13.43 -22.05
CA LEU A 74 12.03 -13.24 -21.90
C LEU A 74 12.62 -14.32 -20.99
N VAL A 75 13.81 -14.81 -21.36
CA VAL A 75 14.58 -15.77 -20.58
C VAL A 75 15.86 -15.11 -20.10
N LEU A 76 16.11 -15.17 -18.80
CA LEU A 76 17.38 -14.75 -18.21
C LEU A 76 18.38 -15.90 -18.30
N THR A 77 19.44 -15.69 -19.07
CA THR A 77 20.53 -16.66 -19.23
C THR A 77 21.85 -16.01 -18.83
N PRO A 78 22.64 -16.61 -17.93
CA PRO A 78 23.99 -16.17 -17.66
C PRO A 78 24.84 -16.12 -18.92
N ILE A 79 25.53 -15.01 -19.17
CA ILE A 79 26.44 -14.88 -20.32
C ILE A 79 27.78 -15.54 -20.01
N VAL A 80 28.28 -15.35 -18.79
CA VAL A 80 29.55 -15.90 -18.31
C VAL A 80 29.36 -16.40 -16.88
N LEU A 81 29.96 -17.56 -16.59
CA LEU A 81 30.06 -18.10 -15.24
C LEU A 81 31.51 -17.94 -14.79
N ASN A 82 31.70 -17.36 -13.61
CA ASN A 82 33.01 -17.11 -13.04
C ASN A 82 33.17 -17.94 -11.75
N PRO A 83 34.08 -18.93 -11.72
CA PRO A 83 34.38 -19.68 -10.51
C PRO A 83 35.23 -18.89 -9.52
N GLU A 84 35.88 -17.81 -9.97
CA GLU A 84 36.73 -16.96 -9.14
C GLU A 84 35.92 -15.96 -8.33
N HIS A 85 36.47 -15.57 -7.18
CA HIS A 85 35.89 -14.55 -6.32
C HIS A 85 35.86 -13.19 -7.02
N ASP A 86 34.68 -12.59 -7.14
CA ASP A 86 34.48 -11.24 -7.67
C ASP A 86 34.17 -10.27 -6.52
N ALA A 87 35.18 -9.47 -6.15
CA ALA A 87 35.06 -8.47 -5.08
C ALA A 87 34.05 -7.35 -5.41
N ASN A 88 33.85 -7.03 -6.68
CA ASN A 88 32.86 -6.04 -7.07
C ASN A 88 31.45 -6.60 -6.92
N LEU A 89 31.23 -7.86 -7.35
CA LEU A 89 29.97 -8.58 -7.15
C LEU A 89 29.61 -8.71 -5.66
N ALA A 90 30.60 -9.10 -4.84
CA ALA A 90 30.44 -9.18 -3.39
C ALA A 90 29.99 -7.84 -2.82
N LYS A 91 30.69 -6.75 -3.16
CA LYS A 91 30.38 -5.40 -2.69
C LYS A 91 28.97 -4.95 -3.07
N ILE A 92 28.55 -5.09 -4.33
CA ILE A 92 27.22 -4.64 -4.77
C ILE A 92 26.09 -5.50 -4.22
N THR A 93 26.37 -6.76 -3.88
CA THR A 93 25.37 -7.67 -3.29
C THR A 93 25.38 -7.66 -1.76
N GLU A 94 26.21 -6.82 -1.15
CA GLU A 94 26.45 -6.76 0.30
C GLU A 94 26.89 -8.12 0.85
N GLU A 95 27.93 -8.68 0.23
CA GLU A 95 28.59 -9.95 0.58
C GLU A 95 27.69 -11.19 0.47
N ARG A 96 26.47 -11.05 -0.09
CA ARG A 96 25.55 -12.18 -0.29
C ARG A 96 25.97 -13.08 -1.45
N LEU A 97 26.69 -12.57 -2.43
CA LEU A 97 27.12 -13.31 -3.61
C LEU A 97 28.54 -12.88 -3.99
N SER A 98 29.51 -13.74 -3.72
CA SER A 98 30.93 -13.47 -3.95
C SER A 98 31.50 -14.17 -5.20
N LEU A 99 30.77 -15.14 -5.75
CA LEU A 99 31.11 -15.89 -6.95
C LEU A 99 29.82 -16.26 -7.70
N PHE A 100 29.86 -16.31 -9.03
CA PHE A 100 28.69 -16.61 -9.86
C PHE A 100 29.01 -17.79 -10.79
N ASN A 101 28.92 -19.00 -10.23
CA ASN A 101 29.35 -20.25 -10.84
C ASN A 101 28.17 -21.24 -11.03
N HIS A 102 28.47 -22.46 -11.46
CA HIS A 102 27.48 -23.53 -11.69
C HIS A 102 26.69 -23.95 -10.45
N ASP A 103 27.20 -23.68 -9.24
CA ASP A 103 26.52 -24.03 -7.99
C ASP A 103 25.58 -22.92 -7.53
N THR A 104 26.00 -21.66 -7.67
CA THR A 104 25.20 -20.51 -7.23
C THR A 104 24.10 -20.15 -8.22
N VAL A 105 24.35 -20.24 -9.52
CA VAL A 105 23.42 -19.79 -10.57
C VAL A 105 22.03 -20.43 -10.44
N PRO A 106 21.88 -21.76 -10.26
CA PRO A 106 20.57 -22.37 -10.11
C PRO A 106 19.80 -21.84 -8.90
N GLN A 107 20.50 -21.40 -7.85
CA GLN A 107 19.89 -20.87 -6.64
C GLN A 107 19.37 -19.45 -6.84
N TYR A 108 20.13 -18.57 -7.52
CA TYR A 108 19.74 -17.17 -7.73
C TYR A 108 18.81 -16.97 -8.92
N LEU A 109 18.81 -17.87 -9.90
CA LEU A 109 17.89 -17.84 -11.05
C LEU A 109 16.70 -18.81 -10.88
N ARG A 110 16.50 -19.34 -9.67
CA ARG A 110 15.39 -20.26 -9.38
C ARG A 110 14.05 -19.56 -9.60
N THR A 111 13.22 -20.12 -10.46
CA THR A 111 11.82 -19.69 -10.67
C THR A 111 10.80 -20.60 -9.97
N LYS A 112 11.25 -21.77 -9.49
CA LYS A 112 10.38 -22.70 -8.76
C LYS A 112 10.05 -22.14 -7.37
N LEU A 113 8.75 -22.00 -7.11
CA LEU A 113 8.19 -21.57 -5.83
C LEU A 113 8.66 -22.45 -4.66
N ASP A 114 8.59 -21.90 -3.45
CA ASP A 114 8.78 -22.68 -2.23
C ASP A 114 7.72 -23.78 -2.11
N PRO A 115 8.09 -24.98 -1.63
CA PRO A 115 7.15 -26.13 -1.57
C PRO A 115 5.84 -25.83 -0.84
N LYS A 116 5.90 -25.01 0.22
CA LYS A 116 4.71 -24.59 0.97
C LYS A 116 3.78 -23.74 0.10
N VAL A 117 4.32 -22.76 -0.62
CA VAL A 117 3.57 -21.86 -1.50
C VAL A 117 3.02 -22.64 -2.71
N GLU A 118 3.80 -23.56 -3.27
CA GLU A 118 3.35 -24.46 -4.35
C GLU A 118 2.15 -25.31 -3.92
N SER A 119 2.20 -25.88 -2.70
CA SER A 119 1.10 -26.66 -2.13
C SER A 119 -0.15 -25.81 -1.89
N GLU A 120 0.01 -24.62 -1.31
CA GLU A 120 -1.10 -23.67 -1.09
C GLU A 120 -1.75 -23.23 -2.41
N CYS A 121 -0.93 -22.89 -3.42
CA CYS A 121 -1.40 -22.51 -4.74
C CYS A 121 -2.16 -23.66 -5.43
N SER A 122 -1.62 -24.88 -5.36
CA SER A 122 -2.28 -26.07 -5.90
C SER A 122 -3.62 -26.34 -5.22
N SER A 123 -3.67 -26.30 -3.88
CA SER A 123 -4.90 -26.46 -3.12
C SER A 123 -5.94 -25.41 -3.50
N GLN A 124 -5.53 -24.14 -3.62
CA GLN A 124 -6.42 -23.05 -4.01
C GLN A 124 -6.93 -23.22 -5.45
N ALA A 125 -6.07 -23.64 -6.38
CA ALA A 125 -6.46 -23.91 -7.76
C ALA A 125 -7.47 -25.06 -7.86
N THR A 126 -7.27 -26.15 -7.11
CA THR A 126 -8.23 -27.27 -7.04
C THR A 126 -9.58 -26.82 -6.47
N ARG A 127 -9.57 -26.02 -5.39
CA ARG A 127 -10.79 -25.44 -4.82
C ARG A 127 -11.51 -24.55 -5.82
N ALA A 128 -10.79 -23.67 -6.52
CA ALA A 128 -11.37 -22.79 -7.53
C ALA A 128 -11.98 -23.59 -8.70
N ALA A 129 -11.29 -24.63 -9.18
CA ALA A 129 -11.76 -25.48 -10.28
C ALA A 129 -13.00 -26.33 -9.90
N SER A 130 -13.24 -26.58 -8.62
CA SER A 130 -14.40 -27.33 -8.13
C SER A 130 -15.72 -26.55 -8.24
N ILE A 131 -15.66 -25.22 -8.42
CA ILE A 131 -16.84 -24.36 -8.51
C ILE A 131 -17.23 -24.19 -9.99
N PRO A 132 -18.46 -24.56 -10.39
CA PRO A 132 -18.92 -24.36 -11.76
C PRO A 132 -18.93 -22.88 -12.16
N SER A 133 -18.50 -22.57 -13.38
CA SER A 133 -18.39 -21.19 -13.89
C SER A 133 -19.69 -20.39 -13.82
N GLU A 134 -20.84 -21.05 -14.05
CA GLU A 134 -22.15 -20.42 -13.92
C GLU A 134 -22.45 -19.98 -12.48
N GLN A 135 -22.06 -20.79 -11.49
CA GLN A 135 -22.20 -20.46 -10.07
C GLN A 135 -21.28 -19.30 -9.68
N VAL A 136 -20.04 -19.28 -10.19
CA VAL A 136 -19.10 -18.19 -9.99
C VAL A 136 -19.66 -16.86 -10.50
N ASN A 137 -20.17 -16.83 -11.73
CA ASN A 137 -20.74 -15.61 -12.32
C ASN A 137 -21.96 -15.10 -11.55
N LYS A 138 -22.85 -16.01 -11.10
CA LYS A 138 -23.99 -15.65 -10.25
C LYS A 138 -23.52 -15.04 -8.93
N LEU A 139 -22.52 -15.63 -8.29
CA LEU A 139 -21.97 -15.15 -7.02
C LEU A 139 -21.29 -13.78 -7.18
N ILE A 140 -20.51 -13.58 -8.24
CA ILE A 140 -19.86 -12.29 -8.55
C ILE A 140 -20.92 -11.19 -8.71
N ASN A 141 -21.95 -11.44 -9.53
CA ASN A 141 -23.00 -10.43 -9.77
C ASN A 141 -23.77 -10.07 -8.49
N LEU A 142 -24.09 -11.07 -7.67
CA LEU A 142 -24.78 -10.84 -6.40
C LEU A 142 -23.90 -10.07 -5.41
N SER A 143 -22.61 -10.43 -5.31
CA SER A 143 -21.64 -9.76 -4.45
C SER A 143 -21.43 -8.30 -4.87
N ASN A 144 -21.24 -8.04 -6.17
CA ASN A 144 -21.09 -6.68 -6.70
C ASN A 144 -22.32 -5.84 -6.39
N ARG A 145 -23.53 -6.38 -6.59
CA ARG A 145 -24.77 -5.67 -6.25
C ARG A 145 -24.87 -5.33 -4.76
N ALA A 146 -24.48 -6.25 -3.88
CA ALA A 146 -24.48 -6.00 -2.44
C ALA A 146 -23.47 -4.91 -2.03
N ILE A 147 -22.27 -4.92 -2.62
CA ILE A 147 -21.24 -3.89 -2.43
C ILE A 147 -21.77 -2.54 -2.93
N ASP A 148 -22.35 -2.48 -4.12
CA ASP A 148 -22.89 -1.24 -4.70
C ASP A 148 -24.03 -0.65 -3.84
N CYS A 149 -24.92 -1.49 -3.33
CA CYS A 149 -25.97 -1.07 -2.39
C CYS A 149 -25.37 -0.48 -1.11
N SER A 150 -24.38 -1.16 -0.52
CA SER A 150 -23.73 -0.71 0.71
C SER A 150 -22.94 0.59 0.51
N LEU A 151 -22.25 0.72 -0.62
CA LEU A 151 -21.55 1.96 -0.98
C LEU A 151 -22.50 3.13 -1.18
N LYS A 152 -23.66 2.91 -1.79
CA LYS A 152 -24.70 3.95 -1.91
C LYS A 152 -25.17 4.42 -0.54
N GLU A 153 -25.43 3.50 0.38
CA GLU A 153 -25.84 3.83 1.75
C GLU A 153 -24.76 4.63 2.49
N ILE A 154 -23.50 4.20 2.43
CA ILE A 154 -22.37 4.93 3.03
C ILE A 154 -22.25 6.34 2.45
N ASN A 155 -22.41 6.49 1.13
CA ASN A 155 -22.34 7.80 0.49
C ASN A 155 -23.51 8.71 0.89
N LEU A 156 -24.71 8.15 1.05
CA LEU A 156 -25.88 8.89 1.56
C LEU A 156 -25.63 9.37 3.00
N LEU A 157 -25.18 8.47 3.88
CA LEU A 157 -24.84 8.82 5.27
C LEU A 157 -23.76 9.90 5.34
N LYS A 158 -22.75 9.83 4.47
CA LYS A 158 -21.72 10.86 4.36
C LYS A 158 -22.32 12.21 3.94
N GLN A 159 -23.22 12.23 2.97
CA GLN A 159 -23.88 13.45 2.51
C GLN A 159 -24.75 14.08 3.61
N ASP A 160 -25.50 13.26 4.34
CA ASP A 160 -26.34 13.71 5.47
C ASP A 160 -25.47 14.32 6.58
N LEU A 161 -24.33 13.68 6.90
CA LEU A 161 -23.37 14.23 7.87
C LEU A 161 -22.80 15.58 7.40
N GLU A 162 -22.41 15.71 6.13
CA GLU A 162 -21.90 16.97 5.57
C GLU A 162 -22.97 18.09 5.60
N ALA A 163 -24.24 17.74 5.35
CA ALA A 163 -25.36 18.67 5.46
C ALA A 163 -25.58 19.11 6.92
N ASP A 164 -25.58 18.18 7.87
CA ASP A 164 -25.70 18.47 9.31
C ASP A 164 -24.57 19.38 9.82
N PHE A 165 -23.33 19.16 9.36
CA PHE A 165 -22.19 20.04 9.69
C PHE A 165 -22.39 21.46 9.14
N SER A 166 -22.84 21.57 7.89
CA SER A 166 -23.11 22.87 7.24
C SER A 166 -24.23 23.65 7.95
N ASP A 167 -25.30 22.96 8.33
CA ASP A 167 -26.43 23.53 9.08
C ASP A 167 -26.03 24.03 10.48
N ARG A 168 -25.16 23.28 11.17
CA ARG A 168 -24.59 23.70 12.46
C ARG A 168 -23.72 24.95 12.29
N GLN A 169 -22.90 25.01 11.24
CA GLN A 169 -22.03 26.16 10.98
C GLN A 169 -22.84 27.43 10.67
N ASN A 170 -23.94 27.30 9.93
CA ASN A 170 -24.87 28.42 9.67
C ASN A 170 -25.61 28.91 10.93
N LYS A 171 -25.86 28.03 11.91
CA LYS A 171 -26.50 28.38 13.20
C LYS A 171 -25.53 28.97 14.24
N ILE A 172 -24.21 28.87 14.05
CA ILE A 172 -23.17 29.42 14.94
C ILE A 172 -22.68 30.80 14.45
N ALA A 173 -23.43 31.48 13.59
CA ALA A 173 -23.16 32.89 13.29
C ALA A 173 -23.50 33.75 14.53
N SER A 174 -22.48 34.09 15.32
CA SER A 174 -22.62 35.03 16.44
C SER A 174 -22.97 36.40 15.87
N ASN A 175 -24.16 36.92 16.17
CA ASN A 175 -24.58 38.24 15.72
C ASN A 175 -23.78 39.31 16.50
N PRO A 176 -22.85 40.05 15.85
CA PRO A 176 -22.04 41.04 16.54
C PRO A 176 -22.89 42.20 17.09
N ASP A 177 -24.05 42.49 16.49
CA ASP A 177 -24.95 43.55 16.94
C ASP A 177 -25.64 43.18 18.26
N ASP A 178 -25.97 41.90 18.47
CA ASP A 178 -26.51 41.41 19.74
C ASP A 178 -25.46 41.48 20.86
N LEU A 179 -24.19 41.22 20.52
CA LEU A 179 -23.06 41.34 21.45
C LEU A 179 -22.82 42.82 21.82
N VAL A 180 -22.83 43.72 20.84
CA VAL A 180 -22.74 45.17 21.08
C VAL A 180 -23.94 45.67 21.91
N THR A 181 -25.14 45.16 21.65
CA THR A 181 -26.34 45.47 22.43
C THR A 181 -26.20 45.00 23.87
N LEU A 182 -25.70 43.79 24.10
CA LEU A 182 -25.43 43.26 25.45
C LEU A 182 -24.36 44.08 26.19
N ILE A 183 -23.26 44.42 25.53
CA ILE A 183 -22.20 45.28 26.10
C ILE A 183 -22.76 46.66 26.45
N ASN A 184 -23.59 47.25 25.59
CA ASN A 184 -24.22 48.53 25.88
C ASN A 184 -25.21 48.43 27.04
N PHE A 185 -25.90 47.30 27.18
CA PHE A 185 -26.79 47.04 28.31
C PHE A 185 -26.01 46.93 29.63
N ILE A 186 -24.89 46.20 29.64
CA ILE A 186 -24.06 46.00 30.83
C ILE A 186 -23.29 47.26 31.21
N SER A 187 -22.64 47.90 30.23
CA SER A 187 -21.73 49.05 30.47
C SER A 187 -22.49 50.37 30.62
N HIS A 188 -23.61 50.56 29.92
CA HIS A 188 -24.30 51.85 29.85
C HIS A 188 -25.75 51.81 30.37
N LYS A 189 -26.29 50.65 30.78
CA LYS A 189 -27.70 50.46 31.24
C LYS A 189 -28.76 51.01 30.27
N LYS A 190 -28.41 51.22 29.00
CA LYS A 190 -29.29 51.86 28.03
C LYS A 190 -30.15 50.76 27.37
N GLY A 191 -31.42 50.69 27.73
CA GLY A 191 -32.36 49.66 27.24
C GLY A 191 -33.39 49.19 28.27
N LEU A 192 -33.23 49.51 29.56
CA LEU A 192 -34.29 49.37 30.56
C LEU A 192 -35.24 50.57 30.48
N ASN A 193 -36.10 50.59 29.46
CA ASN A 193 -37.39 51.28 29.64
C ASN A 193 -38.24 50.36 30.50
N THR A 194 -38.06 50.43 31.82
CA THR A 194 -39.15 50.11 32.74
C THR A 194 -40.21 51.19 32.53
N PRO A 195 -41.41 50.90 31.99
CA PRO A 195 -42.52 51.78 32.26
C PRO A 195 -42.74 51.66 33.77
N ASN A 196 -42.39 52.70 34.52
CA ASN A 196 -42.79 52.80 35.92
C ASN A 196 -44.32 52.81 35.99
N LEU A 197 -44.83 52.21 37.06
CA LEU A 197 -46.09 52.57 37.72
C LEU A 197 -46.42 54.06 37.59
#